data_AF-A0A1K1SSH2-F1
#
_entry.id   AF-A0A1K1SSH2-F1
#
_cell.length_a   1.000
_cell.length_b   1.000
_cell.length_c   1.000
_cell.angle_alpha   90.00
_cell.angle_beta   90.00
_cell.angle_gamma   90.00
#
_symmetry.space_group_name_H-M   'P 1'
#
loop_
_entity.id
_entity.type
_entity.pdbx_description
1 polymer ?
#
loop_
_entity_poly.entity_id
_entity_poly.type
_entity_poly.pdbx_seq_one_letter_code
_entity_poly.pdbx_strand_id
1 'polypeptide(L)'
;MRKTVLAAITAFGSGLLGASLASRPGSRRFHALTASVAATWFAGAGRVPRGRRDVVQPVAAGAGAFGVFYGGALVARHIPPLRRAITGVLDHAHRGSTPSVAATALVTGVAEEVFFRGALYDAFGARGATAVYVLSTAATRNPALVLASAVMGTVFAWQRHRSGGVQAPLLTHVTWSALMLAVMPRLFPPAPQSVLVRNASEPDRNLRRATRCSYPGTKPVRGEGCRCGHCSCCCSCSVP
;
A
#
# COMPACT_ATOMS: atom_id res chain seq x y z
N MET A 1 -29.24 9.24 5.66
CA MET A 1 -28.10 10.08 6.12
C MET A 1 -27.91 11.22 5.12
N ARG A 2 -27.60 12.45 5.56
CA ARG A 2 -27.44 13.60 4.65
C ARG A 2 -26.16 13.45 3.83
N LYS A 3 -26.18 13.85 2.55
CA LYS A 3 -25.02 13.76 1.63
C LYS A 3 -23.76 14.46 2.16
N THR A 4 -23.92 15.57 2.89
CA THR A 4 -22.82 16.29 3.53
C THR A 4 -22.08 15.46 4.59
N VAL A 5 -22.82 14.67 5.37
CA VAL A 5 -22.21 13.78 6.38
C VAL A 5 -21.42 12.67 5.70
N LEU A 6 -21.97 12.08 4.63
CA LEU A 6 -21.26 11.08 3.81
C LEU A 6 -19.97 11.65 3.22
N ALA A 7 -19.99 12.88 2.71
CA ALA A 7 -18.81 13.55 2.19
C ALA A 7 -17.75 13.78 3.28
N ALA A 8 -18.14 14.22 4.47
CA ALA A 8 -17.23 14.42 5.60
C ALA A 8 -16.58 13.10 6.06
N ILE A 9 -17.37 12.05 6.21
CA ILE A 9 -16.89 10.70 6.56
C ILE A 9 -15.91 10.20 5.47
N THR A 10 -16.27 10.37 4.20
CA THR A 10 -15.43 10.02 3.05
C THR A 10 -14.09 10.74 3.09
N ALA A 11 -14.09 12.06 3.28
CA ALA A 11 -12.87 12.86 3.32
C ALA A 11 -11.96 12.44 4.49
N PHE A 12 -12.54 12.27 5.67
CA PHE A 12 -11.81 11.85 6.87
C PHE A 12 -11.21 10.44 6.72
N GLY A 13 -12.03 9.47 6.29
CA GLY A 13 -11.57 8.09 6.10
C GLY A 13 -10.54 7.95 4.97
N SER A 14 -10.64 8.76 3.91
CA SER A 14 -9.63 8.81 2.84
C SER A 14 -8.29 9.33 3.36
N GLY A 15 -8.32 10.37 4.19
CA GLY A 15 -7.13 10.90 4.86
C GLY A 15 -6.46 9.86 5.78
N LEU A 16 -7.27 9.16 6.59
CA LEU A 16 -6.79 8.06 7.43
C LEU A 16 -6.20 6.91 6.61
N LEU A 17 -6.84 6.54 5.50
CA LEU A 17 -6.34 5.50 4.60
C LEU A 17 -4.97 5.88 4.02
N GLY A 18 -4.84 7.10 3.50
CA GLY A 18 -3.56 7.62 3.01
C GLY A 18 -2.49 7.66 4.10
N ALA A 19 -2.84 8.09 5.32
CA ALA A 19 -1.91 8.12 6.45
C ALA A 19 -1.50 6.71 6.93
N SER A 20 -2.41 5.73 6.83
CA SER A 20 -2.13 4.34 7.22
C SER A 20 -1.04 3.72 6.35
N LEU A 21 -1.16 3.82 5.02
CA LEU A 21 -0.19 3.24 4.08
C LEU A 21 1.11 4.05 3.96
N ALA A 22 1.11 5.30 4.42
CA ALA A 22 2.34 6.08 4.59
C ALA A 22 3.09 5.72 5.90
N SER A 23 2.46 4.99 6.82
CA SER A 23 3.08 4.60 8.09
C SER A 23 4.02 3.42 7.91
N ARG A 24 4.92 3.21 8.87
CA ARG A 24 5.84 2.06 8.82
C ARG A 24 5.04 0.74 8.86
N PRO A 25 5.29 -0.20 7.93
CA PRO A 25 4.74 -1.55 7.96
C PRO A 25 4.86 -2.22 9.33
N GLY A 26 3.77 -2.84 9.82
CA GLY A 26 3.74 -3.58 11.09
C GLY A 26 3.82 -2.73 12.37
N SER A 27 3.85 -1.40 12.26
CA SER A 27 3.91 -0.52 13.44
C SER A 27 2.55 -0.42 14.16
N ARG A 28 2.56 -0.11 15.47
CA ARG A 28 1.33 0.19 16.23
C ARG A 28 0.50 1.31 15.59
N ARG A 29 1.17 2.31 15.02
CA ARG A 29 0.54 3.41 14.28
C ARG A 29 -0.22 2.91 13.05
N PHE A 30 0.37 1.99 12.27
CA PHE A 30 -0.30 1.39 11.12
C PHE A 30 -1.60 0.66 11.55
N HIS A 31 -1.53 -0.18 12.59
CA HIS A 31 -2.72 -0.90 13.07
C HIS A 31 -3.79 0.04 13.61
N ALA A 32 -3.41 1.05 14.39
CA ALA A 32 -4.34 2.04 14.91
C ALA A 32 -5.03 2.83 13.79
N LEU A 33 -4.27 3.31 12.80
CA LEU A 33 -4.83 4.04 11.65
C LEU A 33 -5.76 3.15 10.82
N THR A 34 -5.37 1.91 10.54
CA THR A 34 -6.19 0.97 9.75
C THR A 34 -7.49 0.61 10.49
N ALA A 35 -7.43 0.42 11.81
CA ALA A 35 -8.61 0.24 12.64
C ALA A 35 -9.52 1.49 12.61
N SER A 36 -8.95 2.69 12.69
CA SER A 36 -9.71 3.95 12.57
C SER A 36 -10.36 4.13 11.20
N VAL A 37 -9.72 3.67 10.12
CA VAL A 37 -10.33 3.63 8.77
C VAL A 37 -11.58 2.75 8.80
N ALA A 38 -11.47 1.52 9.30
CA ALA A 38 -12.61 0.61 9.38
C ALA A 38 -13.73 1.19 10.25
N ALA A 39 -13.41 1.76 11.42
CA ALA A 39 -14.38 2.39 12.30
C ALA A 39 -15.10 3.56 11.61
N THR A 40 -14.38 4.38 10.84
CA THR A 40 -14.95 5.50 10.08
C THR A 40 -15.95 5.02 9.03
N TRP A 41 -15.62 3.97 8.29
CA TRP A 41 -16.53 3.39 7.30
C TRP A 41 -17.76 2.75 7.93
N PHE A 42 -17.59 2.00 9.03
CA PHE A 42 -18.73 1.45 9.77
C PHE A 42 -19.63 2.53 10.36
N ALA A 43 -19.08 3.63 10.87
CA ALA A 43 -19.87 4.76 11.36
C ALA A 43 -20.77 5.37 10.25
N GLY A 44 -20.32 5.32 9.00
CA GLY A 44 -21.08 5.77 7.84
C GLY A 44 -22.00 4.73 7.20
N ALA A 45 -22.01 3.47 7.68
CA ALA A 45 -22.68 2.33 7.05
C ALA A 45 -24.19 2.50 6.85
N GLY A 46 -24.86 3.11 7.83
CA GLY A 46 -26.32 3.13 7.90
C GLY A 46 -26.94 1.73 7.86
N ARG A 47 -28.11 1.60 7.22
CA ARG A 47 -28.78 0.31 7.02
C ARG A 47 -28.11 -0.46 5.88
N VAL A 48 -27.76 -1.71 6.14
CA VAL A 48 -27.00 -2.55 5.20
C VAL A 48 -27.91 -3.61 4.56
N PRO A 49 -28.39 -3.43 3.32
CA PRO A 49 -29.16 -4.45 2.64
C PRO A 49 -28.26 -5.64 2.29
N ARG A 50 -28.62 -6.86 2.71
CA ARG A 50 -27.82 -8.06 2.38
C ARG A 50 -27.94 -8.45 0.90
N GLY A 51 -29.14 -8.36 0.33
CA GLY A 51 -29.42 -8.80 -1.04
C GLY A 51 -29.61 -10.31 -1.15
N ARG A 52 -29.42 -10.87 -2.35
CA ARG A 52 -29.49 -12.31 -2.62
C ARG A 52 -28.47 -13.08 -1.76
N ARG A 53 -28.90 -14.22 -1.20
CA ARG A 53 -28.07 -15.10 -0.35
C ARG A 53 -27.16 -16.04 -1.17
N ASP A 54 -26.58 -15.55 -2.24
CA ASP A 54 -25.59 -16.30 -3.02
C ASP A 54 -24.20 -16.14 -2.40
N VAL A 55 -23.42 -17.22 -2.42
CA VAL A 55 -22.07 -17.30 -1.83
C VAL A 55 -21.09 -17.83 -2.85
N VAL A 56 -21.48 -18.83 -3.65
CA VAL A 56 -20.59 -19.50 -4.60
C VAL A 56 -20.14 -18.53 -5.69
N GLN A 57 -21.11 -17.83 -6.31
CA GLN A 57 -20.81 -16.91 -7.40
C GLN A 57 -19.88 -15.75 -6.99
N PRO A 58 -20.09 -15.03 -5.87
CA PRO A 58 -19.18 -13.96 -5.47
C PRO A 58 -17.81 -14.47 -5.00
N VAL A 59 -17.72 -15.64 -4.35
CA VAL A 59 -16.43 -16.24 -3.99
C VAL A 59 -15.64 -16.62 -5.25
N ALA A 60 -16.30 -17.25 -6.24
CA ALA A 60 -15.69 -17.56 -7.52
C ALA A 60 -15.25 -16.30 -8.28
N ALA A 61 -16.05 -15.23 -8.24
CA ALA A 61 -15.69 -13.94 -8.82
C ALA A 61 -14.46 -13.33 -8.12
N GLY A 62 -14.36 -13.43 -6.79
CA GLY A 62 -13.21 -12.95 -6.03
C GLY A 62 -11.93 -13.71 -6.39
N ALA A 63 -12.02 -15.04 -6.51
CA ALA A 63 -10.90 -15.88 -6.96
C ALA A 63 -10.49 -15.61 -8.40
N GLY A 64 -11.47 -15.45 -9.31
CA GLY A 64 -11.21 -15.10 -10.71
C GLY A 64 -10.56 -13.72 -10.86
N ALA A 65 -11.07 -12.72 -10.13
CA ALA A 65 -10.47 -11.40 -10.07
C ALA A 65 -9.03 -11.47 -9.54
N PHE A 66 -8.76 -12.28 -8.50
CA PHE A 66 -7.41 -12.50 -8.03
C PHE A 66 -6.52 -13.07 -9.13
N GLY A 67 -6.99 -14.07 -9.89
CA GLY A 67 -6.25 -14.63 -11.02
C GLY A 67 -5.88 -13.60 -12.09
N VAL A 68 -6.81 -12.70 -12.44
CA VAL A 68 -6.54 -11.58 -13.38
C VAL A 68 -5.48 -10.63 -12.83
N PHE A 69 -5.60 -10.23 -11.56
CA PHE A 69 -4.62 -9.34 -10.91
C PHE A 69 -3.25 -10.01 -10.75
N TYR A 70 -3.22 -11.31 -10.48
CA TYR A 70 -2.00 -12.09 -10.41
C TYR A 70 -1.31 -12.16 -11.79
N GLY A 71 -2.06 -12.42 -12.85
CA GLY A 71 -1.56 -12.35 -14.23
C GLY A 71 -1.02 -10.96 -14.57
N GLY A 72 -1.76 -9.90 -14.22
CA GLY A 72 -1.30 -8.52 -14.36
C GLY A 72 -0.03 -8.23 -13.57
N ALA A 73 0.10 -8.77 -12.36
CA ALA A 73 1.28 -8.63 -11.51
C ALA A 73 2.52 -9.30 -12.11
N LEU A 74 2.34 -10.43 -12.81
CA LEU A 74 3.43 -11.12 -13.54
C LEU A 74 4.00 -10.27 -14.66
N VAL A 75 3.19 -9.47 -15.34
CA VAL A 75 3.66 -8.50 -16.34
C VAL A 75 4.25 -7.27 -15.65
N ALA A 76 3.56 -6.77 -14.63
CA ALA A 76 3.93 -5.57 -13.88
C ALA A 76 5.32 -5.63 -13.23
N ARG A 77 5.78 -6.81 -12.82
CA ARG A 77 7.12 -6.98 -12.22
C ARG A 77 8.27 -6.55 -13.15
N HIS A 78 8.01 -6.55 -14.46
CA HIS A 78 8.96 -6.11 -15.49
C HIS A 78 8.94 -4.59 -15.71
N ILE A 79 7.94 -3.87 -15.16
CA ILE A 79 7.77 -2.42 -15.31
C ILE A 79 8.20 -1.75 -13.99
N PRO A 80 9.36 -1.07 -13.91
CA PRO A 80 9.91 -0.54 -12.65
C PRO A 80 8.98 0.33 -11.80
N PRO A 81 8.21 1.30 -12.34
CA PRO A 81 7.29 2.08 -11.52
C PRO A 81 6.16 1.24 -10.93
N LEU A 82 5.62 0.30 -11.69
CA LEU A 82 4.51 -0.54 -11.23
C LEU A 82 4.98 -1.60 -10.22
N ARG A 83 6.17 -2.18 -10.45
CA ARG A 83 6.83 -3.04 -9.45
C ARG A 83 6.99 -2.32 -8.12
N ARG A 84 7.52 -1.09 -8.11
CA ARG A 84 7.68 -0.30 -6.87
C ARG A 84 6.35 -0.03 -6.18
N ALA A 85 5.30 0.29 -6.94
CA ALA A 85 3.97 0.52 -6.39
C ALA A 85 3.40 -0.75 -5.72
N ILE A 86 3.54 -1.92 -6.36
CA ILE A 86 3.08 -3.19 -5.80
C ILE A 86 3.90 -3.59 -4.57
N THR A 87 5.23 -3.53 -4.64
CA THR A 87 6.10 -3.92 -3.52
C THR A 87 5.91 -3.03 -2.29
N GLY A 88 5.67 -1.72 -2.47
CA GLY A 88 5.44 -0.81 -1.35
C GLY A 88 4.17 -1.14 -0.54
N VAL A 89 3.14 -1.71 -1.18
CA VAL A 89 1.96 -2.21 -0.46
C VAL A 89 2.27 -3.55 0.20
N LEU A 90 2.90 -4.47 -0.54
CA LEU A 90 3.20 -5.82 -0.02
C LEU A 90 4.15 -5.80 1.18
N ASP A 91 5.01 -4.78 1.30
CA ASP A 91 5.84 -4.56 2.49
C ASP A 91 5.02 -4.57 3.80
N HIS A 92 3.77 -4.09 3.76
CA HIS A 92 2.84 -4.14 4.90
C HIS A 92 2.43 -5.57 5.25
N ALA A 93 2.28 -6.44 4.26
CA ALA A 93 1.98 -7.86 4.44
C ALA A 93 3.21 -8.67 4.87
N HIS A 94 4.42 -8.31 4.42
CA HIS A 94 5.65 -9.03 4.80
C HIS A 94 6.12 -8.74 6.23
N ARG A 95 5.95 -7.51 6.73
CA ARG A 95 6.59 -7.05 7.98
C ARG A 95 5.66 -6.96 9.19
N GLY A 96 4.34 -6.99 9.01
CA GLY A 96 3.42 -7.09 10.14
C GLY A 96 3.27 -8.54 10.62
N SER A 97 2.78 -8.73 11.85
CA SER A 97 2.35 -10.07 12.28
C SER A 97 1.24 -10.52 11.32
N THR A 98 1.54 -11.53 10.50
CA THR A 98 0.76 -11.92 9.33
C THR A 98 -0.76 -12.06 9.62
N PRO A 99 -1.18 -12.59 10.79
CA PRO A 99 -2.60 -12.64 11.15
C PRO A 99 -3.23 -11.28 11.46
N SER A 100 -2.51 -10.36 12.12
CA SER A 100 -3.03 -9.03 12.49
C SER A 100 -3.24 -8.16 11.25
N VAL A 101 -2.27 -8.16 10.34
CA VAL A 101 -2.39 -7.42 9.07
C VAL A 101 -3.54 -7.98 8.25
N ALA A 102 -3.64 -9.31 8.13
CA ALA A 102 -4.74 -9.95 7.43
C ALA A 102 -6.09 -9.62 8.05
N ALA A 103 -6.21 -9.71 9.39
CA ALA A 103 -7.44 -9.36 10.09
C ALA A 103 -7.83 -7.90 9.84
N THR A 104 -6.91 -6.95 9.99
CA THR A 104 -7.20 -5.53 9.75
C THR A 104 -7.59 -5.26 8.30
N ALA A 105 -6.90 -5.84 7.32
CA ALA A 105 -7.23 -5.67 5.90
C ALA A 105 -8.60 -6.26 5.53
N LEU A 106 -8.94 -7.44 6.07
CA LEU A 106 -10.25 -8.06 5.83
C LEU A 106 -11.38 -7.25 6.49
N VAL A 107 -11.18 -6.80 7.73
CA VAL A 107 -12.14 -5.95 8.44
C VAL A 107 -12.33 -4.62 7.71
N THR A 108 -11.25 -4.00 7.23
CA THR A 108 -11.32 -2.79 6.40
C THR A 108 -12.07 -3.04 5.11
N GLY A 109 -11.82 -4.16 4.40
CA GLY A 109 -12.56 -4.51 3.19
C GLY A 109 -14.07 -4.71 3.43
N VAL A 110 -14.45 -5.35 4.54
CA VAL A 110 -15.86 -5.44 4.97
C VAL A 110 -16.45 -4.05 5.22
N ALA A 111 -15.73 -3.20 5.95
CA ALA A 111 -16.17 -1.85 6.27
C ALA A 111 -16.34 -0.99 5.00
N GLU A 112 -15.41 -1.11 4.05
CA GLU A 112 -15.48 -0.47 2.75
C GLU A 112 -16.75 -0.87 1.99
N GLU A 113 -17.06 -2.16 1.87
CA GLU A 113 -18.25 -2.57 1.12
C GLU A 113 -19.54 -2.12 1.79
N VAL A 114 -19.60 -2.17 3.11
CA VAL A 114 -20.73 -1.67 3.88
C VAL A 114 -20.94 -0.16 3.67
N PHE A 115 -19.87 0.63 3.60
CA PHE A 115 -19.96 2.07 3.38
C PHE A 115 -20.17 2.46 1.91
N PHE A 116 -19.27 2.01 1.03
CA PHE A 116 -19.25 2.37 -0.39
C PHE A 116 -20.40 1.71 -1.17
N ARG A 117 -20.71 0.42 -0.93
CA ARG A 117 -21.78 -0.31 -1.63
C ARG A 117 -23.10 -0.30 -0.86
N GLY A 118 -23.08 0.15 0.40
CA GLY A 118 -24.27 0.51 1.17
C GLY A 118 -24.58 2.00 1.03
N ALA A 119 -24.26 2.79 2.06
CA ALA A 119 -24.74 4.16 2.20
C ALA A 119 -24.36 5.11 1.03
N LEU A 120 -23.14 5.03 0.50
CA LEU A 120 -22.74 5.86 -0.64
C LEU A 120 -23.43 5.44 -1.94
N TYR A 121 -23.56 4.13 -2.18
CA TYR A 121 -24.27 3.61 -3.35
C TYR A 121 -25.75 4.04 -3.31
N ASP A 122 -26.39 3.93 -2.16
CA ASP A 122 -27.80 4.32 -2.01
C ASP A 122 -27.99 5.84 -2.18
N ALA A 123 -26.98 6.66 -1.85
CA ALA A 123 -27.04 8.12 -1.97
C ALA A 123 -26.64 8.69 -3.34
N PHE A 124 -25.74 8.01 -4.07
CA PHE A 124 -25.11 8.53 -5.29
C PHE A 124 -25.15 7.57 -6.49
N GLY A 125 -25.71 6.36 -6.32
CA GLY A 125 -25.76 5.33 -7.33
C GLY A 125 -24.41 4.67 -7.64
N ALA A 126 -24.42 3.72 -8.57
CA ALA A 126 -23.25 2.90 -8.92
C ALA A 126 -22.02 3.71 -9.37
N ARG A 127 -22.23 4.68 -10.27
CA ARG A 127 -21.15 5.51 -10.82
C ARG A 127 -20.56 6.44 -9.76
N GLY A 128 -21.42 7.11 -8.98
CA GLY A 128 -20.99 8.02 -7.92
C GLY A 128 -20.21 7.30 -6.82
N ALA A 129 -20.72 6.17 -6.32
CA ALA A 129 -20.01 5.39 -5.30
C ALA A 129 -18.66 4.85 -5.80
N THR A 130 -18.59 4.40 -7.05
CA THR A 130 -17.33 3.91 -7.63
C THR A 130 -16.33 5.04 -7.82
N ALA A 131 -16.75 6.20 -8.35
CA ALA A 131 -15.87 7.35 -8.50
C ALA A 131 -15.32 7.83 -7.14
N VAL A 132 -16.18 7.92 -6.14
CA VAL A 132 -15.77 8.28 -4.77
C VAL A 132 -14.81 7.25 -4.19
N TYR A 133 -15.05 5.95 -4.39
CA TYR A 133 -14.13 4.90 -3.96
C TYR A 133 -12.73 5.06 -4.58
N VAL A 134 -12.66 5.29 -5.90
CA VAL A 134 -11.40 5.51 -6.62
C VAL A 134 -10.68 6.76 -6.11
N LEU A 135 -11.40 7.86 -5.92
CA LEU A 135 -10.85 9.11 -5.38
C LEU A 135 -10.34 8.93 -3.95
N SER A 136 -11.06 8.20 -3.10
CA SER A 136 -10.61 7.84 -1.75
C SER A 136 -9.33 7.02 -1.79
N THR A 137 -9.23 6.03 -2.67
CA THR A 137 -8.01 5.24 -2.85
C THR A 137 -6.84 6.09 -3.35
N ALA A 138 -7.08 7.16 -4.12
CA ALA A 138 -6.01 8.04 -4.59
C ALA A 138 -5.23 8.71 -3.44
N ALA A 139 -5.84 8.86 -2.25
CA ALA A 139 -5.14 9.33 -1.05
C ALA A 139 -3.96 8.44 -0.61
N THR A 140 -3.96 7.16 -1.03
CA THR A 140 -2.83 6.24 -0.81
C THR A 140 -1.59 6.59 -1.61
N ARG A 141 -1.73 7.45 -2.65
CA ARG A 141 -0.68 7.81 -3.61
C ARG A 141 -0.05 6.60 -4.29
N ASN A 142 -0.82 5.50 -4.42
CA ASN A 142 -0.36 4.28 -5.04
C ASN A 142 -1.14 4.01 -6.35
N PRO A 143 -0.51 4.16 -7.54
CA PRO A 143 -1.21 4.00 -8.80
C PRO A 143 -1.74 2.58 -9.03
N ALA A 144 -1.09 1.56 -8.47
CA ALA A 144 -1.57 0.18 -8.56
C ALA A 144 -2.87 -0.01 -7.77
N LEU A 145 -2.97 0.59 -6.57
CA LEU A 145 -4.21 0.55 -5.77
C LEU A 145 -5.33 1.35 -6.44
N VAL A 146 -5.03 2.51 -7.04
CA VAL A 146 -6.03 3.33 -7.76
C VAL A 146 -6.58 2.58 -8.97
N LEU A 147 -5.72 1.91 -9.75
CA LEU A 147 -6.16 1.06 -10.84
C LEU A 147 -6.99 -0.11 -10.33
N ALA A 148 -6.54 -0.75 -9.24
CA ALA A 148 -7.26 -1.85 -8.61
C ALA A 148 -8.66 -1.44 -8.16
N SER A 149 -8.78 -0.27 -7.51
CA SER A 149 -10.05 0.23 -7.00
C SER A 149 -11.01 0.64 -8.12
N ALA A 150 -10.51 1.09 -9.27
CA ALA A 150 -11.35 1.36 -10.43
C ALA A 150 -11.97 0.08 -11.01
N VAL A 151 -11.14 -0.95 -11.21
CA VAL A 151 -11.59 -2.26 -11.75
C VAL A 151 -12.52 -2.95 -10.75
N MET A 152 -12.03 -3.19 -9.54
CA MET A 152 -12.79 -3.90 -8.51
C MET A 152 -14.02 -3.11 -8.09
N GLY A 153 -13.90 -1.79 -7.97
CA GLY A 153 -15.02 -0.95 -7.61
C GLY A 153 -16.17 -1.01 -8.61
N THR A 154 -15.85 -1.12 -9.90
CA THR A 154 -16.85 -1.34 -10.96
C THR A 154 -17.51 -2.71 -10.83
N VAL A 155 -16.72 -3.77 -10.61
CA VAL A 155 -17.24 -5.14 -10.37
C VAL A 155 -18.16 -5.16 -9.16
N PHE A 156 -17.76 -4.56 -8.04
CA PHE A 156 -18.54 -4.52 -6.81
C PHE A 156 -19.84 -3.73 -6.98
N ALA A 157 -19.80 -2.59 -7.69
CA ALA A 157 -21.01 -1.83 -8.01
C ALA A 157 -21.99 -2.62 -8.89
N TRP A 158 -21.47 -3.37 -9.87
CA TRP A 158 -22.27 -4.25 -10.70
C TRP A 158 -22.89 -5.40 -9.90
N GLN A 159 -22.12 -6.06 -9.02
CA GLN A 159 -22.62 -7.10 -8.12
C GLN A 159 -23.67 -6.56 -7.16
N ARG A 160 -23.47 -5.37 -6.58
CA ARG A 160 -24.44 -4.68 -5.72
C ARG A 160 -25.75 -4.39 -6.44
N HIS A 161 -25.67 -3.97 -7.71
CA HIS A 161 -26.83 -3.73 -8.55
C HIS A 161 -27.62 -5.02 -8.83
N ARG A 162 -26.92 -6.09 -9.24
CA ARG A 162 -27.54 -7.38 -9.60
C ARG A 162 -28.09 -8.18 -8.43
N SER A 163 -27.44 -8.10 -7.26
CA SER A 163 -27.83 -8.85 -6.07
C SER A 163 -28.80 -8.09 -5.16
N GLY A 164 -28.95 -6.78 -5.34
CA GLY A 164 -29.80 -5.93 -4.50
C GLY A 164 -29.22 -5.66 -3.11
N GLY A 165 -27.98 -6.05 -2.81
CA GLY A 165 -27.35 -5.78 -1.52
C GLY A 165 -25.83 -5.99 -1.50
N VAL A 166 -25.22 -5.81 -0.33
CA VAL A 166 -23.76 -5.77 -0.18
C VAL A 166 -23.12 -7.14 -0.01
N GLN A 167 -23.88 -8.23 0.17
CA GLN A 167 -23.30 -9.54 0.44
C GLN A 167 -22.40 -10.03 -0.70
N ALA A 168 -22.86 -9.93 -1.95
CA ALA A 168 -22.09 -10.36 -3.11
C ALA A 168 -20.76 -9.59 -3.27
N PRO A 169 -20.73 -8.24 -3.28
CA PRO A 169 -19.47 -7.51 -3.36
C PRO A 169 -18.60 -7.72 -2.12
N LEU A 170 -19.17 -7.83 -0.91
CA LEU A 170 -18.42 -8.15 0.32
C LEU A 170 -17.69 -9.48 0.20
N LEU A 171 -18.37 -10.56 -0.18
CA LEU A 171 -17.76 -11.88 -0.35
C LEU A 171 -16.67 -11.89 -1.43
N THR A 172 -16.90 -11.16 -2.52
CA THR A 172 -15.91 -11.01 -3.59
C THR A 172 -14.67 -10.27 -3.09
N HIS A 173 -14.87 -9.15 -2.39
CA HIS A 173 -13.80 -8.32 -1.85
C HIS A 173 -12.97 -9.10 -0.82
N VAL A 174 -13.60 -9.72 0.19
CA VAL A 174 -12.84 -10.46 1.22
C VAL A 174 -12.10 -11.66 0.63
N THR A 175 -12.69 -12.38 -0.34
CA THR A 175 -12.02 -13.49 -1.03
C THR A 175 -10.80 -13.00 -1.80
N TRP A 176 -10.98 -11.94 -2.59
CA TRP A 176 -9.91 -11.31 -3.35
C TRP A 176 -8.78 -10.83 -2.43
N SER A 177 -9.10 -10.09 -1.36
CA SER A 177 -8.13 -9.58 -0.39
C SER A 177 -7.38 -10.70 0.32
N ALA A 178 -8.08 -11.77 0.73
CA ALA A 178 -7.45 -12.92 1.37
C ALA A 178 -6.43 -13.60 0.44
N LEU A 179 -6.79 -13.80 -0.84
CA LEU A 179 -5.87 -14.40 -1.83
C LEU A 179 -4.70 -13.47 -2.16
N MET A 180 -4.94 -12.17 -2.30
CA MET A 180 -3.89 -11.17 -2.48
C MET A 180 -2.88 -11.23 -1.35
N LEU A 181 -3.33 -11.30 -0.10
CA LEU A 181 -2.45 -11.39 1.08
C LEU A 181 -1.75 -12.75 1.22
N ALA A 182 -2.42 -13.84 0.87
CA ALA A 182 -1.87 -15.19 1.00
C ALA A 182 -0.83 -15.52 -0.08
N VAL A 183 -1.00 -15.02 -1.30
CA VAL A 183 -0.23 -15.47 -2.47
C VAL A 183 0.69 -14.37 -3.03
N MET A 184 0.22 -13.13 -3.14
CA MET A 184 0.99 -12.06 -3.81
C MET A 184 2.35 -11.78 -3.14
N PRO A 185 2.49 -11.75 -1.80
CA PRO A 185 3.79 -11.56 -1.15
C PRO A 185 4.87 -12.57 -1.55
N ARG A 186 4.48 -13.79 -1.97
CA ARG A 186 5.42 -14.83 -2.43
C ARG A 186 5.97 -14.55 -3.82
N LEU A 187 5.19 -13.84 -4.66
CA LEU A 187 5.62 -13.45 -6.01
C LEU A 187 6.65 -12.29 -5.97
N PHE A 188 6.61 -11.47 -4.92
CA PHE A 188 7.51 -10.34 -4.70
C PHE A 188 8.28 -10.52 -3.38
N PRO A 189 9.27 -11.42 -3.32
CA PRO A 189 10.07 -11.59 -2.13
C PRO A 189 10.84 -10.31 -1.80
N PRO A 190 11.02 -9.97 -0.51
CA PRO A 190 11.82 -8.83 -0.10
C PRO A 190 13.27 -9.00 -0.58
N ALA A 191 13.93 -7.88 -0.88
CA ALA A 191 15.34 -7.91 -1.29
C ALA A 191 16.21 -8.61 -0.22
N PRO A 192 17.16 -9.48 -0.62
CA PRO A 192 18.05 -10.13 0.32
C PRO A 192 18.79 -9.08 1.17
N GLN A 193 18.88 -9.30 2.49
CA GLN A 193 19.57 -8.39 3.42
C GLN A 193 21.01 -8.09 3.00
N SER A 194 21.65 -9.02 2.27
CA SER A 194 23.00 -8.86 1.72
C SER A 194 23.14 -7.71 0.73
N VAL A 195 22.07 -7.33 0.02
CA VAL A 195 22.07 -6.19 -0.92
C VAL A 195 21.92 -4.86 -0.17
N LEU A 196 21.15 -4.83 0.92
CA LEU A 196 20.97 -3.64 1.76
C LEU A 196 22.25 -3.30 2.54
N VAL A 197 22.94 -4.31 3.08
CA VAL A 197 24.24 -4.13 3.74
C VAL A 197 25.29 -3.64 2.74
N ARG A 198 25.32 -4.20 1.52
CA ARG A 198 26.26 -3.77 0.48
C ARG A 198 26.04 -2.31 0.09
N ASN A 199 24.80 -1.90 -0.19
CA ASN A 199 24.47 -0.51 -0.51
C ASN A 199 24.66 0.48 0.65
N ALA A 200 24.57 0.02 1.91
CA ALA A 200 24.88 0.83 3.09
C ALA A 200 26.40 0.96 3.34
N SER A 201 27.20 -0.02 2.89
CA SER A 201 28.68 0.03 2.94
C SER A 201 29.33 0.74 1.76
N GLU A 202 28.59 0.93 0.66
CA GLU A 202 29.04 1.58 -0.57
C GLU A 202 29.13 3.12 -0.55
N PRO A 203 28.42 3.90 0.32
CA PRO A 203 28.63 5.34 0.42
C PRO A 203 30.06 5.67 0.88
N ASP A 204 30.63 4.80 1.73
CA ASP A 204 31.99 4.95 2.26
C ASP A 204 33.07 4.57 1.21
N ARG A 205 32.72 3.75 0.21
CA ARG A 205 33.69 3.32 -0.82
C ARG A 205 33.99 4.44 -1.82
N ASN A 206 33.01 5.27 -2.18
CA ASN A 206 33.23 6.45 -3.01
C ASN A 206 33.91 7.59 -2.24
N LEU A 207 33.61 7.77 -0.95
CA LEU A 207 34.37 8.70 -0.10
C LEU A 207 35.85 8.28 0.04
N ARG A 208 36.12 6.98 0.27
CA ARG A 208 37.49 6.44 0.35
C ARG A 208 38.25 6.46 -0.98
N ARG A 209 37.54 6.46 -2.12
CA ARG A 209 38.17 6.63 -3.45
C ARG A 209 38.50 8.10 -3.71
N ALA A 210 37.67 9.03 -3.24
CA ALA A 210 37.90 10.46 -3.31
C ALA A 210 38.98 10.97 -2.34
N THR A 211 39.25 10.26 -1.22
CA THR A 211 40.33 10.59 -0.26
C THR A 211 41.69 10.01 -0.61
N ARG A 212 41.90 9.45 -1.81
CA ARG A 212 43.27 9.29 -2.32
C ARG A 212 43.76 10.64 -2.81
N CYS A 213 44.24 11.46 -1.87
CA CYS A 213 45.09 12.60 -2.18
C CYS A 213 46.30 12.10 -2.97
N SER A 214 46.24 12.24 -4.29
CA SER A 214 47.43 12.24 -5.14
C SER A 214 48.02 13.65 -5.05
N TYR A 215 49.05 13.84 -4.23
CA TYR A 215 49.89 15.02 -4.36
C TYR A 215 50.81 14.84 -5.58
N PRO A 216 50.84 15.79 -6.54
CA PRO A 216 51.95 15.86 -7.46
C PRO A 216 53.14 16.47 -6.69
N GLY A 217 54.23 15.71 -6.52
CA GLY A 217 55.54 16.33 -6.38
C GLY A 217 56.33 16.20 -5.07
N THR A 218 56.01 15.32 -4.12
CA THR A 218 56.95 15.02 -3.02
C THR A 218 57.04 13.52 -2.74
N LYS A 219 58.27 12.98 -2.83
CA LYS A 219 58.55 11.58 -2.46
C LYS A 219 58.31 11.39 -0.96
N PRO A 220 57.71 10.27 -0.52
CA PRO A 220 57.53 10.02 0.90
C PRO A 220 58.88 9.73 1.55
N VAL A 221 59.24 10.51 2.57
CA VAL A 221 60.35 10.15 3.48
C VAL A 221 59.86 9.02 4.37
N ARG A 222 60.62 7.93 4.39
CA ARG A 222 60.33 6.69 5.09
C ARG A 222 60.56 6.92 6.59
N GLY A 223 59.52 6.87 7.44
CA GLY A 223 59.77 6.80 8.89
C GLY A 223 58.67 7.15 9.89
N GLU A 224 57.61 7.90 9.55
CA GLU A 224 56.70 8.40 10.60
C GLU A 224 55.23 8.09 10.29
N GLY A 225 54.63 7.28 11.16
CA GLY A 225 53.21 6.95 11.13
C GLY A 225 52.36 8.13 11.60
N CYS A 226 51.37 8.53 10.81
CA CYS A 226 50.39 9.54 11.21
C CYS A 226 49.48 8.98 12.33
N ARG A 227 49.60 9.50 13.55
CA ARG A 227 48.56 9.37 14.59
C ARG A 227 47.57 10.52 14.47
N CYS A 228 46.28 10.22 14.52
CA CYS A 228 45.21 11.22 14.56
C CYS A 228 45.23 11.98 15.89
N GLY A 229 45.65 13.24 15.85
CA GLY A 229 45.52 14.17 16.96
C GLY A 229 46.43 15.36 16.75
N HIS A 230 45.84 16.52 16.44
CA HIS A 230 46.49 17.81 16.16
C HIS A 230 47.02 18.00 14.72
N CYS A 231 46.19 18.59 13.87
CA CYS A 231 46.45 19.91 13.28
C CYS A 231 45.39 20.23 12.21
N SER A 232 44.82 21.42 12.36
CA SER A 232 43.94 22.13 11.45
C SER A 232 44.24 21.88 9.97
N CYS A 233 43.30 21.29 9.24
CA CYS A 233 43.24 21.39 7.79
C CYS A 233 41.83 21.84 7.40
N CYS A 234 41.76 23.07 6.90
CA CYS A 234 40.57 23.68 6.32
C CYS A 234 40.00 22.81 5.20
N CYS A 235 38.87 22.14 5.46
CA CYS A 235 38.00 21.66 4.39
C CYS A 235 37.27 22.87 3.80
N SER A 236 37.74 23.40 2.68
CA SER A 236 36.92 24.28 1.84
C SER A 236 36.06 23.39 0.96
N CYS A 237 34.79 23.23 1.33
CA CYS A 237 33.79 22.55 0.52
C CYS A 237 33.39 23.47 -0.64
N SER A 238 33.97 23.24 -1.82
CA SER A 238 33.41 23.75 -3.08
C SER A 238 32.59 22.63 -3.71
N VAL A 239 31.27 22.76 -3.64
CA VAL A 239 30.30 21.88 -4.30
C VAL A 239 30.15 22.33 -5.75
N PRO A 240 30.32 21.46 -6.77
CA PRO A 240 29.77 21.68 -8.10
C PRO A 240 28.29 21.24 -8.19
#